data_AF-A0A3N0IP77-F1
#
_entry.id   AF-A0A3N0IP77-F1
#
_cell.length_a   1.000
_cell.length_b   1.000
_cell.length_c   1.000
_cell.angle_alpha   90.00
_cell.angle_beta   90.00
_cell.angle_gamma   90.00
#
_symmetry.space_group_name_H-M   'P 1'
#
loop_
_entity.id
_entity.type
_entity.pdbx_description
1 polymer ?
#
loop_
_entity_poly.entity_id
_entity_poly.type
_entity_poly.pdbx_seq_one_letter_code
_entity_poly.pdbx_strand_id
1 'polypeptide(L)'
;MEAVLDTAHAMGDMVVNDRVMVDGVNVLVGYTNENDMHVNEDEIRAYLKRGALQHPNSAVTGLALLVDGEDVGIRYELAPVPFDRIRRITGYLVGTMDRWNDAKTSEEADRVKHGVYREDKAFSCSNGC
;
A
#
# COMPACT_ATOMS: atom_id res chain seq x y z
N MET A 1 13.95 13.14 20.32
CA MET A 1 14.45 12.14 19.36
C MET A 1 13.25 11.35 18.89
N GLU A 2 12.63 11.82 17.82
CA GLU A 2 11.46 11.19 17.23
C GLU A 2 11.98 10.17 16.21
N ALA A 3 11.70 8.90 16.46
CA ALA A 3 12.10 7.82 15.58
C ALA A 3 11.26 7.92 14.30
N VAL A 4 11.90 8.34 13.20
CA VAL A 4 11.36 8.14 11.86
C VAL A 4 11.26 6.63 11.64
N LEU A 5 10.02 6.12 11.67
CA LEU A 5 9.71 4.76 11.28
C LEU A 5 10.11 4.59 9.82
N ASP A 6 11.25 3.96 9.60
CA ASP A 6 11.71 3.48 8.31
C ASP A 6 10.63 2.55 7.76
N THR A 7 9.79 3.09 6.88
CA THR A 7 8.66 2.37 6.28
C THR A 7 9.20 1.56 5.11
N ALA A 8 10.07 0.60 5.42
CA ALA A 8 10.68 -0.29 4.45
C ALA A 8 9.69 -1.42 4.09
N HIS A 9 9.05 -1.36 2.91
CA HIS A 9 8.85 -2.56 2.04
C HIS A 9 8.18 -2.41 0.64
N ALA A 10 8.01 -1.23 0.04
CA ALA A 10 7.31 -1.15 -1.28
C ALA A 10 8.22 -1.28 -2.53
N MET A 11 9.55 -1.25 -2.38
CA MET A 11 10.50 -1.23 -3.51
C MET A 11 11.27 -2.54 -3.58
N GLY A 12 10.64 -3.60 -4.10
CA GLY A 12 11.30 -4.89 -4.31
C GLY A 12 12.63 -4.73 -5.06
N ASP A 13 13.70 -5.28 -4.50
CA ASP A 13 15.10 -5.43 -4.98
C ASP A 13 15.72 -4.29 -5.82
N MET A 14 15.13 -3.10 -5.80
CA MET A 14 15.60 -1.96 -6.56
C MET A 14 16.78 -1.33 -5.85
N VAL A 15 17.92 -1.25 -6.54
CA VAL A 15 19.02 -0.38 -6.13
C VAL A 15 18.56 1.06 -6.33
N VAL A 16 18.45 1.82 -5.25
CA VAL A 16 18.06 3.23 -5.29
C VAL A 16 19.32 4.08 -5.45
N ASN A 17 19.41 4.79 -6.58
CA ASN A 17 20.51 5.68 -6.88
C ASN A 17 20.23 7.09 -6.36
N ASP A 18 19.05 7.64 -6.72
CA ASP A 18 18.66 8.99 -6.34
C ASP A 18 17.42 9.00 -5.44
N ARG A 19 17.45 9.92 -4.46
CA ARG A 19 16.32 10.22 -3.58
C ARG A 19 16.01 11.71 -3.67
N VAL A 20 14.83 12.04 -4.20
CA VAL A 20 14.43 13.42 -4.45
C VAL A 20 13.05 13.66 -3.85
N MET A 21 12.83 14.87 -3.33
CA MET A 21 11.52 15.35 -2.91
C MET A 21 10.99 16.33 -3.94
N VAL A 22 9.87 16.01 -4.57
CA VAL A 22 9.20 16.90 -5.54
C VAL A 22 7.76 17.09 -5.10
N ASP A 23 7.32 18.34 -4.95
CA ASP A 23 5.97 18.71 -4.51
C ASP A 23 5.51 18.03 -3.19
N GLY A 24 6.45 17.70 -2.31
CA GLY A 24 6.19 17.01 -1.04
C GLY A 24 5.99 15.49 -1.15
N VAL A 25 6.22 14.91 -2.32
CA VAL A 25 6.17 13.47 -2.59
C VAL A 25 7.58 12.87 -2.59
N ASN A 26 7.76 11.71 -1.94
CA ASN A 26 9.04 10.98 -1.95
C ASN A 26 9.24 10.31 -3.32
N VAL A 27 10.33 10.64 -4.01
CA VAL A 27 10.68 10.05 -5.30
C VAL A 27 11.99 9.26 -5.18
N LEU A 28 11.94 8.00 -5.59
CA LEU A 28 13.08 7.09 -5.64
C LEU A 28 13.36 6.73 -7.10
N VAL A 29 14.60 6.93 -7.54
CA VAL A 29 15.03 6.59 -8.90
C VAL A 29 16.14 5.55 -8.83
N GLY A 30 15.93 4.43 -9.51
CA GLY A 30 16.92 3.39 -9.75
C GLY A 30 17.28 3.35 -11.22
N TYR A 31 18.58 3.29 -11.51
CA TYR A 31 19.11 3.10 -12.87
C TYR A 31 19.68 1.69 -12.99
N THR A 32 19.34 1.01 -14.08
CA THR A 32 19.81 -0.35 -14.34
C THR A 32 21.26 -0.33 -14.81
N ASN A 33 21.64 0.68 -15.60
CA ASN A 33 22.98 0.86 -16.14
C ASN A 33 23.57 2.22 -15.74
N GLU A 34 24.90 2.31 -15.67
CA GLU A 34 25.61 3.56 -15.32
C GLU A 34 25.45 4.68 -16.36
N ASN A 35 25.13 4.32 -17.61
CA ASN A 35 24.98 5.25 -18.72
C ASN A 35 23.52 5.64 -19.00
N ASP A 36 22.58 5.19 -18.17
CA ASP A 36 21.17 5.53 -18.36
C ASP A 36 20.96 7.06 -18.23
N MET A 37 20.01 7.57 -19.01
CA MET A 37 19.69 8.99 -19.00
C MET A 37 19.03 9.37 -17.68
N HIS A 38 19.57 10.39 -17.02
CA HIS A 38 19.04 10.83 -15.74
C HIS A 38 17.70 11.52 -15.91
N VAL A 39 16.76 11.17 -15.04
CA VAL A 39 15.41 11.73 -15.06
C VAL A 39 15.45 13.15 -14.51
N ASN A 40 14.93 14.12 -15.28
CA ASN A 40 14.86 15.51 -14.83
C ASN A 40 13.62 15.77 -13.96
N GLU A 41 13.65 16.81 -13.15
CA GLU A 41 12.55 17.19 -12.25
C GLU A 41 11.23 17.47 -13.01
N ASP A 42 11.30 18.08 -14.20
CA ASP A 42 10.11 18.33 -15.02
C ASP A 42 9.43 17.03 -15.48
N GLU A 43 10.24 16.00 -15.75
CA GLU A 43 9.75 14.67 -16.12
C GLU A 43 9.13 13.97 -14.90
N ILE A 44 9.80 14.04 -13.74
CA ILE A 44 9.26 13.55 -12.46
C ILE A 44 7.89 14.20 -12.18
N ARG A 45 7.77 15.52 -12.36
CA ARG A 45 6.51 16.25 -12.17
C ARG A 45 5.44 15.80 -13.16
N ALA A 46 5.82 15.48 -14.40
CA ALA A 46 4.90 14.90 -15.38
C ALA A 46 4.38 13.52 -14.95
N TYR A 47 5.25 12.66 -14.39
CA TYR A 47 4.84 11.37 -13.82
C TYR A 47 3.91 11.53 -12.61
N LEU A 48 4.20 12.45 -11.69
CA LEU A 48 3.32 12.75 -10.56
C LEU A 48 1.93 13.20 -11.03
N LYS A 49 1.88 14.12 -12.01
CA LYS A 49 0.62 14.59 -12.61
C LYS A 49 -0.16 13.44 -13.26
N ARG A 50 0.53 12.56 -13.98
CA ARG A 50 -0.07 11.37 -14.57
C ARG A 50 -0.61 10.41 -13.48
N GLY A 51 0.10 10.24 -12.37
CA GLY A 51 -0.35 9.43 -11.23
C GLY A 51 -1.63 9.99 -10.60
N ALA A 52 -1.69 11.30 -10.37
CA ALA A 52 -2.88 11.97 -9.83
C ALA A 52 -4.12 11.81 -10.75
N LEU A 53 -3.92 11.81 -12.07
CA LEU A 53 -5.01 11.57 -13.03
C LEU A 53 -5.49 10.11 -13.05
N GLN A 54 -4.58 9.14 -12.87
CA GLN A 54 -4.93 7.72 -12.83
C GLN A 54 -5.61 7.31 -11.51
N HIS A 55 -5.31 8.00 -10.42
CA HIS A 55 -5.82 7.70 -9.09
C HIS A 55 -6.61 8.88 -8.51
N PRO A 56 -7.81 9.20 -9.02
CA PRO A 56 -8.59 10.35 -8.56
C PRO A 56 -9.07 10.24 -7.11
N ASN A 57 -9.16 9.01 -6.58
CA ASN A 57 -9.69 8.74 -5.24
C ASN A 57 -8.61 8.57 -4.17
N SER A 58 -7.32 8.68 -4.53
CA SER A 58 -6.22 8.57 -3.57
C SER A 58 -5.06 9.49 -3.95
N ALA A 59 -4.47 10.15 -2.96
CA ALA A 59 -3.30 10.98 -3.16
C ALA A 59 -2.05 10.10 -3.38
N VAL A 60 -1.19 10.49 -4.33
CA VAL A 60 0.12 9.85 -4.53
C VAL A 60 1.06 10.33 -3.41
N THR A 61 1.55 9.41 -2.58
CA THR A 61 2.46 9.69 -1.47
C THR A 61 3.92 9.35 -1.80
N GLY A 62 4.14 8.51 -2.80
CA GLY A 62 5.46 8.12 -3.25
C GLY A 62 5.49 7.73 -4.73
N LEU A 63 6.66 7.87 -5.34
CA LEU A 63 6.92 7.50 -6.73
C LEU A 63 8.25 6.74 -6.82
N ALA A 64 8.21 5.56 -7.44
CA ALA A 64 9.40 4.79 -7.80
C ALA A 64 9.57 4.77 -9.31
N LEU A 65 10.76 5.13 -9.79
CA LEU A 65 11.16 5.07 -11.18
C LEU A 65 12.30 4.06 -11.33
N LEU A 66 12.09 3.07 -12.19
CA LEU A 66 13.09 2.10 -12.64
C LEU A 66 13.46 2.43 -14.07
N VAL A 67 14.62 3.03 -14.30
CA VAL A 67 15.10 3.36 -15.63
C VAL A 67 15.94 2.20 -16.16
N ASP A 68 15.60 1.73 -17.36
CA ASP A 68 16.36 0.73 -18.12
C ASP A 68 16.45 1.20 -19.58
N GLY A 69 17.51 1.94 -19.90
CA GLY A 69 17.69 2.53 -21.23
C GLY A 69 16.54 3.47 -21.63
N GLU A 70 15.72 3.03 -22.59
CA GLU A 70 14.57 3.80 -23.10
C GLU A 70 13.27 3.54 -22.34
N ASP A 71 13.22 2.49 -21.50
CA ASP A 71 12.04 2.10 -20.76
C ASP A 71 12.09 2.62 -19.31
N VAL A 72 10.94 3.09 -18.82
CA VAL A 72 10.78 3.55 -17.44
C VAL A 72 9.65 2.79 -16.74
N GLY A 73 10.02 1.94 -15.79
CA GLY A 73 9.10 1.28 -14.88
C GLY A 73 8.61 2.25 -13.81
N ILE A 74 7.31 2.52 -13.77
CA ILE A 74 6.70 3.49 -12.85
C ILE A 74 5.87 2.76 -11.81
N ARG A 75 6.09 3.06 -10.53
CA ARG A 75 5.26 2.58 -9.41
C ARG A 75 4.82 3.74 -8.54
N TYR A 76 3.52 3.83 -8.29
CA TYR A 76 2.95 4.83 -7.38
C TYR A 76 2.65 4.19 -6.03
N GLU A 77 3.05 4.87 -4.97
CA GLU A 77 2.54 4.62 -3.64
C GLU A 77 1.36 5.56 -3.39
N LEU A 78 0.24 4.98 -3.01
CA LEU A 78 -1.03 5.67 -2.83
C LEU A 78 -1.36 5.76 -1.34
N ALA A 79 -1.93 6.89 -0.94
CA ALA A 79 -2.45 7.06 0.39
C ALA A 79 -3.55 6.00 0.65
N PRO A 80 -3.56 5.38 1.85
CA PRO A 80 -4.62 4.44 2.20
C PRO A 80 -5.96 5.18 2.21
N VAL A 81 -6.89 4.70 1.38
CA VAL A 81 -8.27 5.23 1.35
C VAL A 81 -9.07 4.53 2.45
N PRO A 82 -9.74 5.27 3.36
CA PRO A 82 -10.57 4.66 4.37
C PRO A 82 -11.71 3.90 3.69
N PHE A 83 -12.00 2.70 4.18
CA PHE A 83 -13.12 1.89 3.72
C PHE A 83 -13.96 1.43 4.89
N ASP A 84 -15.27 1.47 4.70
CA ASP A 84 -16.21 0.95 5.68
C ASP A 84 -16.45 -0.54 5.46
N ARG A 85 -16.50 -1.29 6.56
CA ARG A 85 -16.83 -2.71 6.53
C ARG A 85 -18.34 -2.88 6.68
N ILE A 86 -19.00 -3.38 5.64
CA ILE A 86 -20.41 -3.75 5.67
C ILE A 86 -20.55 -5.17 6.25
N ARG A 87 -21.48 -5.37 7.19
CA ARG A 87 -21.69 -6.63 7.91
C ARG A 87 -23.14 -7.08 7.87
N ARG A 88 -23.39 -8.39 7.97
CA ARG A 88 -24.73 -8.96 8.17
C ARG A 88 -24.91 -9.38 9.61
N ILE A 89 -25.75 -8.67 10.36
CA ILE A 89 -25.99 -8.97 11.78
C ILE A 89 -27.30 -9.75 11.93
N THR A 90 -28.43 -9.13 11.56
CA THR A 90 -29.77 -9.73 11.69
C THR A 90 -30.44 -9.99 10.34
N GLY A 91 -29.69 -10.50 9.36
CA GLY A 91 -30.19 -10.81 8.00
C GLY A 91 -30.01 -9.71 6.95
N TYR A 92 -29.72 -8.46 7.35
CA TYR A 92 -29.50 -7.32 6.43
C TYR A 92 -28.06 -6.82 6.45
N LEU A 93 -27.62 -6.22 5.34
CA LEU A 93 -26.34 -5.53 5.23
C LEU A 93 -26.40 -4.20 5.97
N VAL A 94 -25.52 -3.99 6.94
CA VAL A 94 -25.42 -2.75 7.74
C VAL A 94 -24.00 -2.21 7.62
N GLY A 95 -23.87 -0.89 7.43
CA GLY A 95 -22.60 -0.17 7.30
C GLY A 95 -21.90 0.05 8.65
N THR A 96 -21.71 1.31 9.06
CA THR A 96 -21.02 1.66 10.31
C THR A 96 -21.81 1.23 11.56
N MET A 97 -21.11 1.06 12.69
CA MET A 97 -21.67 0.65 13.97
C MET A 97 -22.30 1.81 14.77
N ASP A 98 -22.21 3.05 14.28
CA ASP A 98 -22.57 4.28 15.03
C ASP A 98 -24.04 4.35 15.47
N ARG A 99 -24.91 3.54 14.86
CA ARG A 99 -26.35 3.51 15.14
C ARG A 99 -26.84 2.21 15.80
N TRP A 100 -25.93 1.36 16.27
CA TRP A 100 -26.33 0.07 16.84
C TRP A 100 -26.72 0.23 18.30
N ASN A 101 -27.70 -0.58 18.73
CA ASN A 101 -27.99 -0.72 20.14
C ASN A 101 -27.03 -1.74 20.78
N ASP A 102 -26.88 -1.66 22.09
CA ASP A 102 -25.90 -2.46 22.85
C ASP A 102 -26.03 -3.97 22.60
N ALA A 103 -27.25 -4.47 22.47
CA ALA A 103 -27.53 -5.89 22.21
C ALA A 103 -26.90 -6.39 20.89
N LYS A 104 -26.94 -5.58 19.81
CA LYS A 104 -26.38 -5.98 18.51
C LYS A 104 -24.85 -5.86 18.49
N THR A 105 -24.30 -4.90 19.21
CA THR A 105 -22.85 -4.77 19.38
C THR A 105 -22.28 -5.96 20.14
N SER A 106 -22.98 -6.43 21.18
CA SER A 106 -22.61 -7.65 21.91
C SER A 106 -22.66 -8.89 21.01
N GLU A 107 -23.73 -9.07 20.24
CA GLU A 107 -23.86 -10.23 19.34
C GLU A 107 -22.73 -10.28 18.29
N GLU A 108 -22.32 -9.14 17.74
CA GLU A 108 -21.18 -9.10 16.81
C GLU A 108 -19.85 -9.38 17.50
N ALA A 109 -19.67 -8.94 18.75
CA ALA A 109 -18.48 -9.23 19.53
C ALA A 109 -18.34 -10.74 19.83
N ASP A 110 -19.46 -11.44 20.03
CA ASP A 110 -19.50 -12.87 20.29
C ASP A 110 -19.24 -13.73 19.04
N ARG A 111 -19.16 -13.13 17.85
CA ARG A 111 -18.93 -13.89 16.60
C ARG A 111 -17.49 -14.37 16.45
N VAL A 112 -17.37 -15.67 16.18
CA VAL A 112 -16.10 -16.33 15.88
C VAL A 112 -15.64 -15.97 14.47
N LYS A 113 -14.46 -15.36 14.36
CA LYS A 113 -13.83 -15.00 13.07
C LYS A 113 -12.99 -16.18 12.58
N HIS A 114 -13.47 -16.87 11.55
CA HIS A 114 -12.68 -17.93 10.89
C HIS A 114 -11.67 -17.29 9.92
N GLY A 115 -10.41 -17.71 9.97
CA GLY A 115 -9.39 -17.37 8.95
C GLY A 115 -8.55 -16.11 9.17
N VAL A 116 -8.66 -15.42 10.30
CA VAL A 116 -7.79 -14.27 10.64
C VAL A 116 -6.42 -14.67 11.20
N TYR A 117 -6.26 -15.93 11.60
CA TYR A 117 -4.96 -16.51 11.94
C TYR A 117 -4.56 -17.49 10.85
N ARG A 118 -3.82 -17.02 9.85
CA ARG A 118 -2.80 -17.86 9.22
C ARG A 118 -1.62 -17.86 10.19
N GLU A 119 -1.64 -18.76 11.17
CA GLU A 119 -0.35 -19.26 11.63
C GLU A 119 0.18 -20.10 10.47
N ASP A 120 1.33 -19.74 9.92
CA ASP A 120 2.12 -20.61 9.04
C ASP A 120 2.67 -21.81 9.84
N LYS A 121 1.80 -22.49 10.59
CA LYS A 121 2.10 -23.79 11.15
C LYS A 121 2.04 -24.74 9.97
N ALA A 122 3.23 -24.99 9.42
CA ALA A 122 3.53 -26.17 8.66
C ALA A 122 2.70 -27.32 9.24
N PHE A 123 1.87 -27.95 8.40
CA PHE A 123 1.19 -29.19 8.73
C PHE A 123 2.26 -30.27 8.95
N SER A 124 2.94 -30.27 10.10
CA SER A 124 3.67 -31.45 10.55
C SER A 124 2.58 -32.45 10.91
N CYS A 125 2.36 -33.41 10.03
CA CYS A 125 1.51 -34.55 10.28
C CYS A 125 2.13 -35.37 11.43
N SER A 126 1.83 -34.96 12.66
CA SER A 126 2.19 -35.69 13.87
C SER A 126 1.11 -36.74 14.13
N ASN A 127 0.98 -37.69 13.22
CA ASN A 127 0.40 -39.01 13.51
C ASN A 127 0.91 -39.98 12.44
N GLY A 128 1.77 -40.89 12.89
CA GLY A 128 2.62 -41.71 12.05
C GLY A 128 1.88 -42.50 10.97
N CYS A 129 2.42 -42.39 9.77
CA CYS A 129 2.54 -43.37 8.70
C CYS A 129 3.75 -42.95 7.86
#